data_AF-A0A959TU10-F1
#
_entry.id   AF-A0A959TU10-F1
#
_cell.length_a   1.000
_cell.length_b   1.000
_cell.length_c   1.000
_cell.angle_alpha   90.00
_cell.angle_beta   90.00
_cell.angle_gamma   90.00
#
_symmetry.space_group_name_H-M   'P 1'
#
loop_
_entity.id
_entity.type
_entity.pdbx_description
1 polymer ?
#
loop_
_entity_poly.entity_id
_entity_poly.type
_entity_poly.pdbx_seq_one_letter_code
_entity_poly.pdbx_strand_id
1 'polypeptide(L)'
;MKSFLLTTALLTALPLLATDRVVEEFGQAPAYASITAAVSAAVDGDRIIIKNRAGNIPWIENITVAHSLDFLSYTNDDFFYVQGTYTIVGATGRTVTIVSMYNTSGSIAYTSGGTARGTTIRVLDGHFVNGDILLADGTCQAEIAGCTLEDGAVAFDFGKVVGCDIDASQTSAPGIEVSPGGSSPQPDTCAIIGNKVKSIVSYEGIFVNTGAQVVHIRNNYIQHGWMGIQVYGGNTTGVQNLIWNNTITAYTGQFTTYGIDMANTSAGSVWEIMNNVVTRTWSGTNRGINNDSGNQGQINVYYNHVSNNVSTPIDAGFTFTANNTTNEAITLNTDGTFSSAPSCIDGGNPAPVFFDLDLSIGDVGAYGGSYTLDNFFPLHTGAARVYLTGHPFNVRTGATLRVKGMSYDR
;
A
#
# COMPACT_ATOMS: atom_id res chain seq x y z
N MET A 1 -58.15 -15.71 48.39
CA MET A 1 -57.75 -15.10 47.10
C MET A 1 -56.36 -14.52 47.27
N LYS A 2 -55.34 -15.12 46.65
CA LYS A 2 -53.94 -14.66 46.70
C LYS A 2 -53.68 -13.83 45.44
N SER A 3 -53.42 -12.53 45.58
CA SER A 3 -52.91 -11.69 44.49
C SER A 3 -51.41 -11.89 44.37
N PHE A 4 -50.96 -12.33 43.19
CA PHE A 4 -49.57 -12.24 42.77
C PHE A 4 -49.42 -10.93 41.96
N LEU A 5 -48.64 -9.98 42.47
CA LEU A 5 -48.11 -8.89 41.65
C LEU A 5 -46.97 -9.47 40.82
N LEU A 6 -47.12 -9.44 39.50
CA LEU A 6 -46.03 -9.72 38.56
C LEU A 6 -45.38 -8.38 38.22
N THR A 7 -44.21 -8.11 38.77
CA THR A 7 -43.41 -6.91 38.44
C THR A 7 -42.51 -7.25 37.26
N THR A 8 -42.93 -6.92 36.04
CA THR A 8 -42.09 -7.05 34.85
C THR A 8 -41.10 -5.88 34.81
N ALA A 9 -39.86 -6.11 35.22
CA ALA A 9 -38.79 -5.12 35.05
C ALA A 9 -38.40 -5.06 33.56
N LEU A 10 -38.75 -3.95 32.91
CA LEU A 10 -38.31 -3.61 31.57
C LEU A 10 -36.82 -3.23 31.66
N LEU A 11 -35.91 -4.20 31.48
CA LEU A 11 -34.50 -3.91 31.24
C LEU A 11 -34.38 -3.23 29.88
N THR A 12 -34.35 -1.90 29.87
CA THR A 12 -33.89 -1.14 28.72
C THR A 12 -32.43 -1.51 28.47
N ALA A 13 -32.14 -2.17 27.36
CA ALA A 13 -30.77 -2.40 26.91
C ALA A 13 -30.13 -1.03 26.66
N LEU A 14 -29.35 -0.54 27.63
CA LEU A 14 -28.49 0.60 27.42
C LEU A 14 -27.49 0.19 26.33
N PRO A 15 -27.30 1.01 25.27
CA PRO A 15 -26.28 0.71 24.28
C PRO A 15 -24.92 0.60 24.98
N LEU A 16 -24.20 -0.50 24.75
CA LEU A 16 -22.80 -0.61 25.18
C LEU A 16 -22.03 0.54 24.53
N LEU A 17 -21.48 1.40 25.38
CA LEU A 17 -20.63 2.50 24.93
C LEU A 17 -19.25 1.92 24.64
N ALA A 18 -18.66 2.34 23.52
CA ALA A 18 -17.25 2.14 23.23
C ALA A 18 -16.41 2.56 24.45
N THR A 19 -15.58 1.64 24.92
CA THR A 19 -14.79 1.80 26.13
C THR A 19 -13.31 1.61 25.83
N ASP A 20 -12.47 2.36 26.56
CA ASP A 20 -11.02 2.18 26.52
C ASP A 20 -10.62 1.02 27.42
N ARG A 21 -9.88 0.07 26.84
CA ARG A 21 -9.34 -1.09 27.55
C ARG A 21 -7.83 -0.93 27.62
N VAL A 22 -7.37 -0.52 28.79
CA VAL A 22 -5.95 -0.31 29.04
C VAL A 22 -5.26 -1.64 29.30
N VAL A 23 -4.22 -1.92 28.53
CA VAL A 23 -3.31 -3.05 28.72
C VAL A 23 -2.06 -2.53 29.41
N GLU A 24 -1.66 -3.16 30.52
CA GLU A 24 -0.45 -2.79 31.24
C GLU A 24 0.18 -3.98 31.96
N GLU A 25 1.49 -3.89 32.21
CA GLU A 25 2.21 -4.94 32.92
C GLU A 25 1.63 -5.15 34.32
N PHE A 26 1.27 -6.39 34.65
CA PHE A 26 0.58 -6.75 35.89
C PHE A 26 -0.81 -6.11 36.06
N GLY A 27 -1.47 -5.71 34.96
CA GLY A 27 -2.77 -5.07 34.96
C GLY A 27 -3.82 -5.83 35.80
N GLN A 28 -4.46 -5.10 36.69
CA GLN A 28 -5.59 -5.55 37.49
C GLN A 28 -6.82 -4.73 37.10
N ALA A 29 -8.02 -5.29 37.29
CA ALA A 29 -9.26 -4.59 36.95
C ALA A 29 -9.26 -3.16 37.53
N PRO A 30 -9.50 -2.14 36.68
CA PRO A 30 -10.11 -2.20 35.35
C PRO A 30 -9.14 -2.40 34.16
N ALA A 31 -7.83 -2.51 34.38
CA ALA A 31 -6.84 -2.79 33.35
C ALA A 31 -6.65 -4.30 33.09
N TYR A 32 -5.99 -4.64 31.99
CA TYR A 32 -5.74 -6.01 31.55
C TYR A 32 -4.24 -6.32 31.55
N ALA A 33 -3.88 -7.51 32.03
CA ALA A 33 -2.50 -7.98 32.08
C ALA A 33 -1.95 -8.50 30.73
N SER A 34 -2.77 -8.51 29.68
CA SER A 34 -2.37 -8.93 28.32
C SER A 34 -3.28 -8.32 27.26
N ILE A 35 -2.80 -8.25 26.02
CA ILE A 35 -3.59 -7.73 24.89
C ILE A 35 -4.74 -8.69 24.59
N THR A 36 -4.47 -10.01 24.63
CA THR A 36 -5.49 -11.05 24.42
C THR A 36 -6.64 -10.94 25.41
N ALA A 37 -6.35 -10.65 26.68
CA ALA A 37 -7.39 -10.49 27.71
C ALA A 37 -8.25 -9.25 27.44
N ALA A 38 -7.65 -8.13 27.04
CA ALA A 38 -8.39 -6.92 26.67
C ALA A 38 -9.29 -7.15 25.45
N VAL A 39 -8.76 -7.80 24.40
CA VAL A 39 -9.51 -8.14 23.18
C VAL A 39 -10.66 -9.11 23.48
N SER A 40 -10.44 -10.11 24.35
CA SER A 40 -11.49 -11.07 24.74
C SER A 40 -12.63 -10.42 25.51
N ALA A 41 -12.34 -9.37 26.27
CA ALA A 41 -13.35 -8.61 27.01
C ALA A 41 -14.05 -7.55 26.15
N ALA A 42 -13.52 -7.26 24.96
CA ALA A 42 -13.97 -6.17 24.10
C ALA A 42 -15.29 -6.45 23.39
N VAL A 43 -15.94 -5.36 22.99
CA VAL A 43 -17.08 -5.35 22.07
C VAL A 43 -16.79 -4.43 20.90
N ASP A 44 -17.62 -4.48 19.86
CA ASP A 44 -17.47 -3.62 18.69
C ASP A 44 -17.48 -2.13 19.10
N GLY A 45 -16.48 -1.40 18.62
CA GLY A 45 -16.26 0.03 18.88
C GLY A 45 -15.26 0.32 20.00
N ASP A 46 -14.81 -0.68 20.76
CA ASP A 46 -13.83 -0.47 21.83
C ASP A 46 -12.43 -0.11 21.30
N ARG A 47 -11.66 0.59 22.14
CA ARG A 47 -10.24 0.91 21.89
C ARG A 47 -9.36 0.13 22.85
N ILE A 48 -8.33 -0.52 22.31
CA ILE A 48 -7.30 -1.22 23.08
C ILE A 48 -6.10 -0.28 23.20
N ILE A 49 -5.88 0.25 24.41
CA ILE A 49 -4.82 1.23 24.69
C ILE A 49 -3.66 0.51 25.37
N ILE A 50 -2.51 0.42 24.70
CA ILE A 50 -1.43 -0.48 25.11
C ILE A 50 -0.29 0.30 25.75
N LYS A 51 -0.02 0.04 27.03
CA LYS A 51 1.20 0.54 27.69
C LYS A 51 2.38 -0.35 27.34
N ASN A 52 3.51 0.30 27.03
CA ASN A 52 4.78 -0.40 26.86
C ASN A 52 5.25 -0.99 28.18
N ARG A 53 5.80 -2.20 28.12
CA ARG A 53 6.45 -2.83 29.26
C ARG A 53 7.80 -2.15 29.51
N ALA A 54 8.32 -2.28 30.72
CA ALA A 54 9.60 -1.69 31.08
C ALA A 54 10.70 -2.10 30.08
N GLY A 55 11.41 -1.12 29.53
CA GLY A 55 12.45 -1.36 28.52
C GLY A 55 11.93 -1.71 27.12
N ASN A 56 10.67 -1.39 26.81
CA ASN A 56 10.01 -1.67 25.52
C ASN A 56 10.04 -3.17 25.14
N ILE A 57 9.98 -4.05 26.15
CA ILE A 57 9.94 -5.49 25.91
C ILE A 57 8.60 -5.82 25.21
N PRO A 58 8.62 -6.40 23.99
CA PRO A 58 7.41 -6.55 23.18
C PRO A 58 6.38 -7.48 23.82
N TRP A 59 5.10 -7.17 23.79
CA TRP A 59 4.03 -8.11 24.18
C TRP A 59 4.07 -9.35 23.28
N ILE A 60 4.46 -10.52 23.83
CA ILE A 60 4.65 -11.76 23.06
C ILE A 60 3.36 -12.57 23.05
N GLU A 61 2.50 -12.31 22.07
CA GLU A 61 1.15 -12.89 22.00
C GLU A 61 0.70 -13.00 20.53
N ASN A 62 -0.01 -14.08 20.19
CA ASN A 62 -0.81 -14.12 18.97
C ASN A 62 -2.23 -13.65 19.29
N ILE A 63 -2.74 -12.69 18.54
CA ILE A 63 -4.02 -12.02 18.83
C ILE A 63 -5.05 -12.41 17.77
N THR A 64 -6.22 -12.86 18.18
CA THR A 64 -7.38 -13.03 17.28
C THR A 64 -8.37 -11.90 17.51
N VAL A 65 -8.67 -11.14 16.46
CA VAL A 65 -9.56 -9.97 16.52
C VAL A 65 -10.88 -10.30 15.83
N ALA A 66 -11.92 -10.53 16.63
CA ALA A 66 -13.28 -10.85 16.17
C ALA A 66 -14.28 -9.69 16.37
N HIS A 67 -13.79 -8.51 16.71
CA HIS A 67 -14.57 -7.29 16.96
C HIS A 67 -14.05 -6.13 16.12
N SER A 68 -14.86 -5.08 15.95
CA SER A 68 -14.40 -3.81 15.40
C SER A 68 -13.64 -3.06 16.48
N LEU A 69 -12.31 -2.95 16.38
CA LEU A 69 -11.45 -2.42 17.43
C LEU A 69 -10.41 -1.45 16.87
N ASP A 70 -10.03 -0.47 17.68
CA ASP A 70 -8.83 0.35 17.44
C ASP A 70 -7.72 -0.06 18.41
N PHE A 71 -6.50 -0.24 17.91
CA PHE A 71 -5.30 -0.52 18.70
C PHE A 71 -4.38 0.70 18.66
N LEU A 72 -4.07 1.24 19.85
CA LEU A 72 -3.33 2.49 20.01
C LEU A 72 -2.26 2.33 21.09
N SER A 73 -1.17 3.09 20.95
CA SER A 73 -0.21 3.28 22.04
C SER A 73 -0.86 4.08 23.18
N TYR A 74 -0.48 3.78 24.42
CA TYR A 74 -0.85 4.61 25.56
C TYR A 74 -0.05 5.92 25.59
N THR A 75 1.20 5.89 25.14
CA THR A 75 2.08 7.05 25.13
C THR A 75 1.95 7.76 23.79
N ASN A 76 1.64 9.07 23.85
CA ASN A 76 1.55 9.91 22.65
C ASN A 76 2.83 9.85 21.83
N ASP A 77 2.68 9.81 20.51
CA ASP A 77 3.79 9.82 19.55
C ASP A 77 4.76 8.61 19.64
N ASP A 78 4.45 7.58 20.43
CA ASP A 78 5.26 6.36 20.58
C ASP A 78 4.58 5.14 19.94
N PHE A 79 5.37 4.10 19.67
CA PHE A 79 4.84 2.82 19.27
C PHE A 79 4.37 2.00 20.47
N PHE A 80 3.46 1.04 20.25
CA PHE A 80 3.31 -0.10 21.15
C PHE A 80 4.08 -1.32 20.60
N TYR A 81 4.88 -1.96 21.46
CA TYR A 81 5.80 -3.03 21.04
C TYR A 81 5.17 -4.40 21.19
N VAL A 82 5.17 -5.21 20.12
CA VAL A 82 4.59 -6.56 20.09
C VAL A 82 5.50 -7.57 19.39
N GLN A 83 5.22 -8.83 19.65
CA GLN A 83 5.76 -9.97 18.93
C GLN A 83 4.65 -11.02 18.78
N GLY A 84 4.26 -11.31 17.55
CA GLY A 84 3.25 -12.30 17.21
C GLY A 84 2.34 -11.84 16.09
N THR A 85 1.43 -12.74 15.69
CA THR A 85 0.52 -12.50 14.57
C THR A 85 -0.84 -12.00 15.05
N TYR A 86 -1.31 -10.91 14.45
CA TYR A 86 -2.68 -10.40 14.63
C TYR A 86 -3.54 -10.95 13.51
N THR A 87 -4.43 -11.88 13.85
CA THR A 87 -5.37 -12.51 12.92
C THR A 87 -6.72 -11.80 13.01
N ILE A 88 -7.08 -11.06 11.97
CA ILE A 88 -8.37 -10.38 11.87
C ILE A 88 -9.39 -11.33 11.26
N VAL A 89 -10.46 -11.61 11.99
CA VAL A 89 -11.57 -12.44 11.49
C VAL A 89 -12.50 -11.56 10.66
N GLY A 90 -12.88 -12.02 9.47
CA GLY A 90 -13.80 -11.31 8.59
C GLY A 90 -15.25 -11.28 9.08
N ALA A 91 -15.92 -10.14 8.92
CA ALA A 91 -17.37 -10.00 8.97
C ALA A 91 -17.82 -8.74 8.24
N THR A 92 -19.08 -8.71 7.81
CA THR A 92 -19.70 -7.53 7.21
C THR A 92 -19.81 -6.39 8.22
N GLY A 93 -19.35 -5.20 7.85
CA GLY A 93 -19.38 -4.00 8.67
C GLY A 93 -18.24 -3.90 9.68
N ARG A 94 -17.32 -4.88 9.76
CA ARG A 94 -16.22 -4.85 10.71
C ARG A 94 -15.16 -3.84 10.29
N THR A 95 -14.68 -3.05 11.25
CA THR A 95 -13.55 -2.13 11.05
C THR A 95 -12.50 -2.37 12.13
N VAL A 96 -11.26 -2.66 11.72
CA VAL A 96 -10.12 -2.75 12.63
C VAL A 96 -9.07 -1.73 12.25
N THR A 97 -8.67 -0.88 13.19
CA THR A 97 -7.58 0.10 13.01
C THR A 97 -6.42 -0.26 13.92
N ILE A 98 -5.22 -0.32 13.37
CA ILE A 98 -3.98 -0.51 14.12
C ILE A 98 -3.09 0.68 13.82
N VAL A 99 -2.75 1.47 14.84
CA VAL A 99 -1.90 2.66 14.68
C VAL A 99 -0.63 2.50 15.50
N SER A 100 0.53 2.67 14.86
CA SER A 100 1.83 2.70 15.54
C SER A 100 2.15 1.42 16.32
N MET A 101 1.91 0.28 15.68
CA MET A 101 2.44 -1.00 16.12
C MET A 101 3.91 -1.12 15.75
N TYR A 102 4.77 -1.47 16.71
CA TYR A 102 6.14 -1.95 16.44
C TYR A 102 6.15 -3.47 16.64
N ASN A 103 6.03 -4.23 15.55
CA ASN A 103 6.06 -5.68 15.57
C ASN A 103 7.47 -6.21 15.28
N THR A 104 8.09 -6.78 16.31
CA THR A 104 9.46 -7.32 16.22
C THR A 104 9.53 -8.65 15.47
N SER A 105 8.45 -9.43 15.47
CA SER A 105 8.31 -10.65 14.67
C SER A 105 6.85 -11.08 14.65
N GLY A 106 6.29 -11.26 13.46
CA GLY A 106 4.90 -11.68 13.25
C GLY A 106 4.15 -10.74 12.31
N SER A 107 2.96 -11.17 11.89
CA SER A 107 2.27 -10.56 10.76
C SER A 107 0.92 -9.97 11.14
N ILE A 108 0.35 -9.14 10.26
CA ILE A 108 -1.10 -8.95 10.20
C ILE A 108 -1.64 -9.97 9.20
N ALA A 109 -2.57 -10.82 9.64
CA ALA A 109 -3.19 -11.85 8.81
C ALA A 109 -4.71 -11.71 8.81
N TYR A 110 -5.35 -12.23 7.78
CA TYR A 110 -6.80 -12.22 7.65
C TYR A 110 -7.38 -13.63 7.55
N THR A 111 -8.54 -13.84 8.16
CA THR A 111 -9.36 -15.03 7.98
C THR A 111 -10.68 -14.62 7.32
N SER A 112 -10.96 -15.18 6.15
CA SER A 112 -12.13 -14.85 5.31
C SER A 112 -13.45 -14.87 6.09
N GLY A 113 -14.34 -13.91 5.82
CA GLY A 113 -15.67 -13.89 6.41
C GLY A 113 -16.51 -12.67 6.03
N GLY A 114 -17.83 -12.84 5.97
CA GLY A 114 -18.76 -11.77 5.58
C GLY A 114 -18.95 -11.64 4.07
N THR A 115 -19.36 -10.45 3.65
CA THR A 115 -19.57 -10.09 2.23
C THR A 115 -18.28 -9.54 1.60
N ALA A 116 -18.25 -9.44 0.27
CA ALA A 116 -17.14 -8.81 -0.44
C ALA A 116 -16.86 -7.39 0.11
N ARG A 117 -15.58 -7.09 0.40
CA ARG A 117 -15.14 -5.86 1.10
C ARG A 117 -15.91 -5.55 2.39
N GLY A 118 -16.43 -6.58 3.06
CA GLY A 118 -17.24 -6.45 4.26
C GLY A 118 -16.44 -5.98 5.47
N THR A 119 -15.13 -6.27 5.51
CA THR A 119 -14.23 -5.85 6.58
C THR A 119 -13.25 -4.79 6.09
N THR A 120 -13.14 -3.66 6.81
CA THR A 120 -12.10 -2.65 6.59
C THR A 120 -10.97 -2.85 7.60
N ILE A 121 -9.73 -2.96 7.13
CA ILE A 121 -8.54 -3.12 7.97
C ILE A 121 -7.59 -1.98 7.65
N ARG A 122 -7.22 -1.21 8.68
CA ARG A 122 -6.33 -0.06 8.56
C ARG A 122 -5.07 -0.34 9.37
N VAL A 123 -3.91 -0.32 8.72
CA VAL A 123 -2.60 -0.44 9.37
C VAL A 123 -1.85 0.84 9.07
N LEU A 124 -1.71 1.67 10.10
CA LEU A 124 -1.26 3.04 9.97
C LEU A 124 0.01 3.21 10.79
N ASP A 125 1.06 3.72 10.16
CA ASP A 125 2.31 4.08 10.84
C ASP A 125 2.96 2.92 11.61
N GLY A 126 2.82 1.69 11.10
CA GLY A 126 3.39 0.49 11.71
C GLY A 126 4.86 0.29 11.35
N HIS A 127 5.60 -0.40 12.22
CA HIS A 127 6.98 -0.83 11.98
C HIS A 127 7.05 -2.35 12.21
N PHE A 128 7.35 -3.10 11.15
CA PHE A 128 7.52 -4.55 11.17
C PHE A 128 8.99 -4.87 10.89
N VAL A 129 9.67 -5.46 11.88
CA VAL A 129 11.08 -5.87 11.73
C VAL A 129 11.17 -7.16 10.92
N ASN A 130 10.28 -8.10 11.18
CA ASN A 130 10.13 -9.35 10.44
C ASN A 130 8.66 -9.74 10.43
N GLY A 131 7.98 -9.48 9.32
CA GLY A 131 6.55 -9.74 9.24
C GLY A 131 5.84 -9.04 8.09
N ASP A 132 4.89 -9.78 7.53
CA ASP A 132 4.05 -9.33 6.44
C ASP A 132 2.72 -8.67 6.88
N ILE A 133 2.08 -7.97 5.95
CA ILE A 133 0.67 -7.57 6.02
C ILE A 133 -0.09 -8.33 4.93
N LEU A 134 -0.78 -9.42 5.32
CA LEU A 134 -1.42 -10.39 4.42
C LEU A 134 -2.93 -10.27 4.45
N LEU A 135 -3.45 -9.40 3.56
CA LEU A 135 -4.86 -9.01 3.44
C LEU A 135 -5.41 -9.28 2.03
N ALA A 136 -4.83 -10.23 1.29
CA ALA A 136 -5.29 -10.65 -0.04
C ALA A 136 -6.51 -11.58 0.10
N ASP A 137 -7.68 -10.98 0.35
CA ASP A 137 -8.96 -11.68 0.38
C ASP A 137 -10.10 -10.75 -0.09
N GLY A 138 -10.97 -11.28 -0.93
CA GLY A 138 -12.06 -10.51 -1.53
C GLY A 138 -13.12 -10.02 -0.53
N THR A 139 -13.15 -10.53 0.71
CA THR A 139 -14.05 -10.07 1.78
C THR A 139 -13.48 -8.94 2.63
N CYS A 140 -12.24 -8.51 2.38
CA CYS A 140 -11.64 -7.37 3.07
C CYS A 140 -11.20 -6.23 2.14
N GLN A 141 -11.00 -5.06 2.73
CA GLN A 141 -10.39 -3.90 2.11
C GLN A 141 -9.30 -3.36 3.03
N ALA A 142 -8.12 -3.10 2.46
CA ALA A 142 -6.94 -2.67 3.18
C ALA A 142 -6.68 -1.17 3.04
N GLU A 143 -6.30 -0.51 4.13
CA GLU A 143 -5.73 0.83 4.14
C GLU A 143 -4.41 0.77 4.88
N ILE A 144 -3.33 0.67 4.12
CA ILE A 144 -1.98 0.54 4.66
C ILE A 144 -1.24 1.84 4.35
N ALA A 145 -0.80 2.54 5.38
CA ALA A 145 -0.16 3.84 5.19
C ALA A 145 0.97 4.09 6.18
N GLY A 146 2.05 4.73 5.72
CA GLY A 146 3.15 5.17 6.58
C GLY A 146 3.94 4.03 7.24
N CYS A 147 3.83 2.80 6.74
CA CYS A 147 4.42 1.63 7.39
C CYS A 147 5.86 1.39 6.94
N THR A 148 6.70 0.88 7.84
CA THR A 148 8.02 0.32 7.54
C THR A 148 7.98 -1.20 7.72
N LEU A 149 8.41 -1.95 6.71
CA LEU A 149 8.60 -3.40 6.75
C LEU A 149 10.08 -3.66 6.40
N GLU A 150 10.91 -4.05 7.36
CA GLU A 150 12.35 -4.28 7.15
C GLU A 150 12.66 -5.65 6.52
N ASP A 151 11.79 -6.61 6.79
CA ASP A 151 11.77 -7.96 6.21
C ASP A 151 10.31 -8.39 6.13
N GLY A 152 9.63 -7.93 5.08
CA GLY A 152 8.20 -8.16 4.94
C GLY A 152 7.62 -7.67 3.61
N ALA A 153 6.46 -8.20 3.29
CA ALA A 153 5.69 -7.91 2.10
C ALA A 153 4.25 -7.47 2.43
N VAL A 154 3.57 -6.89 1.44
CA VAL A 154 2.17 -6.51 1.53
C VAL A 154 1.37 -7.21 0.45
N ALA A 155 0.27 -7.87 0.81
CA ALA A 155 -0.67 -8.47 -0.13
C ALA A 155 -2.10 -7.99 0.15
N PHE A 156 -2.82 -7.53 -0.87
CA PHE A 156 -4.20 -7.05 -0.72
C PHE A 156 -5.02 -7.15 -2.01
N ASP A 157 -6.34 -7.34 -1.90
CA ASP A 157 -7.24 -7.42 -3.08
C ASP A 157 -7.95 -6.11 -3.40
N PHE A 158 -8.17 -5.29 -2.37
CA PHE A 158 -8.93 -4.04 -2.45
C PHE A 158 -8.34 -3.00 -1.50
N GLY A 159 -8.32 -1.73 -1.93
CA GLY A 159 -7.90 -0.61 -1.09
C GLY A 159 -6.58 0.00 -1.51
N LYS A 160 -5.69 0.30 -0.56
CA LYS A 160 -4.51 1.12 -0.82
C LYS A 160 -3.29 0.81 0.04
N VAL A 161 -2.11 1.04 -0.54
CA VAL A 161 -0.79 1.05 0.10
C VAL A 161 -0.12 2.38 -0.24
N VAL A 162 0.09 3.23 0.77
CA VAL A 162 0.49 4.63 0.57
C VAL A 162 1.65 5.02 1.49
N GLY A 163 2.73 5.57 0.93
CA GLY A 163 3.79 6.13 1.76
C GLY A 163 4.50 5.11 2.65
N CYS A 164 4.70 3.88 2.19
CA CYS A 164 5.35 2.82 2.96
C CYS A 164 6.81 2.58 2.51
N ASP A 165 7.66 2.11 3.42
CA ASP A 165 9.02 1.63 3.15
C ASP A 165 9.05 0.11 3.32
N ILE A 166 9.19 -0.63 2.23
CA ILE A 166 9.01 -2.08 2.19
C ILE A 166 10.27 -2.73 1.63
N ASP A 167 11.00 -3.46 2.48
CA ASP A 167 12.10 -4.32 2.07
C ASP A 167 11.65 -5.79 2.12
N ALA A 168 11.32 -6.30 0.94
CA ALA A 168 10.99 -7.69 0.64
C ALA A 168 12.19 -8.45 0.05
N SER A 169 13.43 -7.97 0.27
CA SER A 169 14.63 -8.63 -0.29
C SER A 169 15.00 -9.95 0.38
N GLN A 170 14.37 -10.28 1.50
CA GLN A 170 14.53 -11.55 2.23
C GLN A 170 13.25 -12.40 2.24
N THR A 171 12.17 -11.92 1.62
CA THR A 171 10.90 -12.64 1.56
C THR A 171 10.80 -13.48 0.28
N SER A 172 9.95 -14.52 0.32
CA SER A 172 9.61 -15.33 -0.86
C SER A 172 8.27 -14.87 -1.47
N ALA A 173 8.12 -13.56 -1.66
CA ALA A 173 6.91 -12.93 -2.16
C ALA A 173 7.24 -11.62 -2.91
N PRO A 174 6.31 -11.09 -3.73
CA PRO A 174 6.39 -9.73 -4.23
C PRO A 174 6.45 -8.71 -3.07
N GLY A 175 7.07 -7.55 -3.28
CA GLY A 175 7.05 -6.49 -2.27
C GLY A 175 5.65 -5.97 -1.97
N ILE A 176 4.88 -5.69 -3.03
CA ILE A 176 3.44 -5.41 -2.97
C ILE A 176 2.72 -6.28 -3.99
N GLU A 177 1.69 -7.00 -3.55
CA GLU A 177 0.87 -7.86 -4.40
C GLU A 177 -0.61 -7.43 -4.40
N VAL A 178 -1.19 -7.35 -5.60
CA VAL A 178 -2.64 -7.25 -5.84
C VAL A 178 -3.10 -8.44 -6.67
N SER A 179 -3.65 -9.48 -6.03
CA SER A 179 -4.04 -10.72 -6.71
C SER A 179 -5.36 -11.30 -6.17
N PRO A 180 -6.52 -10.69 -6.50
CA PRO A 180 -7.84 -11.19 -6.13
C PRO A 180 -8.09 -12.64 -6.56
N GLY A 181 -7.99 -13.57 -5.60
CA GLY A 181 -8.09 -15.02 -5.81
C GLY A 181 -9.52 -15.59 -6.00
N GLY A 182 -10.49 -14.78 -6.43
CA GLY A 182 -11.92 -15.16 -6.47
C GLY A 182 -12.48 -15.39 -7.88
N SER A 183 -13.46 -16.30 -8.00
CA SER A 183 -14.16 -16.62 -9.27
C SER A 183 -15.08 -15.51 -9.81
N SER A 184 -15.12 -14.33 -9.17
CA SER A 184 -15.89 -13.16 -9.61
C SER A 184 -15.21 -11.88 -9.12
N PRO A 185 -14.17 -11.39 -9.84
CA PRO A 185 -13.48 -10.16 -9.46
C PRO A 185 -14.47 -8.98 -9.45
N GLN A 186 -14.42 -8.14 -8.42
CA GLN A 186 -15.32 -7.00 -8.27
C GLN A 186 -14.65 -5.70 -8.74
N PRO A 187 -15.39 -4.79 -9.39
CA PRO A 187 -14.85 -3.47 -9.72
C PRO A 187 -14.50 -2.69 -8.46
N ASP A 188 -13.29 -2.13 -8.43
CA ASP A 188 -12.81 -1.16 -7.45
C ASP A 188 -11.56 -0.45 -7.98
N THR A 189 -11.01 0.49 -7.22
CA THR A 189 -9.68 1.06 -7.47
C THR A 189 -8.69 0.62 -6.39
N CYS A 190 -7.61 -0.05 -6.81
CA CYS A 190 -6.45 -0.31 -5.97
C CYS A 190 -5.40 0.78 -6.19
N ALA A 191 -4.88 1.36 -5.10
CA ALA A 191 -3.92 2.45 -5.16
C ALA A 191 -2.60 2.08 -4.46
N ILE A 192 -1.49 2.16 -5.19
CA ILE A 192 -0.13 1.93 -4.70
C ILE A 192 0.65 3.21 -4.97
N ILE A 193 0.74 4.09 -3.96
CA ILE A 193 1.19 5.47 -4.15
C ILE A 193 2.34 5.83 -3.20
N GLY A 194 3.42 6.36 -3.75
CA GLY A 194 4.46 7.00 -2.93
C GLY A 194 5.21 6.02 -2.03
N ASN A 195 5.41 4.77 -2.43
CA ASN A 195 6.11 3.77 -1.62
C ASN A 195 7.58 3.63 -2.04
N LYS A 196 8.45 3.27 -1.10
CA LYS A 196 9.76 2.68 -1.36
C LYS A 196 9.62 1.18 -1.26
N VAL A 197 10.04 0.46 -2.30
CA VAL A 197 9.87 -0.99 -2.40
C VAL A 197 11.16 -1.62 -2.88
N LYS A 198 11.66 -2.61 -2.17
CA LYS A 198 12.82 -3.41 -2.56
C LYS A 198 12.48 -4.88 -2.59
N SER A 199 12.75 -5.56 -3.71
CA SER A 199 12.46 -7.00 -3.88
C SER A 199 13.71 -7.86 -4.08
N ILE A 200 13.54 -9.17 -3.92
CA ILE A 200 14.56 -10.20 -4.19
C ILE A 200 14.68 -10.53 -5.70
N VAL A 201 15.68 -11.34 -6.08
CA VAL A 201 15.99 -11.77 -7.47
C VAL A 201 14.94 -12.70 -8.09
N SER A 202 13.96 -13.18 -7.32
CA SER A 202 12.96 -14.16 -7.78
C SER A 202 11.52 -13.64 -7.75
N TYR A 203 11.32 -12.39 -7.33
CA TYR A 203 9.99 -11.80 -7.15
C TYR A 203 9.96 -10.34 -7.56
N GLU A 204 8.76 -9.87 -7.84
CA GLU A 204 8.44 -8.53 -8.30
C GLU A 204 8.60 -7.51 -7.17
N GLY A 205 8.94 -6.27 -7.51
CA GLY A 205 8.70 -5.14 -6.61
C GLY A 205 7.20 -4.98 -6.37
N ILE A 206 6.44 -4.83 -7.45
CA ILE A 206 4.98 -4.74 -7.43
C ILE A 206 4.41 -5.75 -8.42
N PHE A 207 3.56 -6.65 -7.95
CA PHE A 207 2.83 -7.62 -8.76
C PHE A 207 1.34 -7.28 -8.79
N VAL A 208 0.77 -7.25 -9.99
CA VAL A 208 -0.66 -7.00 -10.21
C VAL A 208 -1.24 -8.09 -11.08
N ASN A 209 -2.18 -8.85 -10.52
CA ASN A 209 -2.94 -9.88 -11.22
C ASN A 209 -4.44 -9.67 -11.04
N THR A 210 -5.06 -8.85 -11.89
CA THR A 210 -6.46 -8.43 -11.70
C THR A 210 -7.31 -8.64 -12.95
N GLY A 211 -8.62 -8.83 -12.74
CA GLY A 211 -9.61 -8.93 -13.84
C GLY A 211 -10.67 -7.84 -13.83
N ALA A 212 -10.89 -7.14 -12.70
CA ALA A 212 -11.94 -6.13 -12.58
C ALA A 212 -11.48 -4.83 -11.92
N GLN A 213 -10.44 -4.86 -11.08
CA GLN A 213 -9.93 -3.69 -10.39
C GLN A 213 -9.17 -2.78 -11.35
N VAL A 214 -9.45 -1.48 -11.25
CA VAL A 214 -8.59 -0.43 -11.77
C VAL A 214 -7.39 -0.31 -10.84
N VAL A 215 -6.18 -0.28 -11.38
CA VAL A 215 -4.97 -0.17 -10.56
C VAL A 215 -4.22 1.13 -10.87
N HIS A 216 -3.89 1.86 -9.81
CA HIS A 216 -3.07 3.07 -9.85
C HIS A 216 -1.74 2.81 -9.14
N ILE A 217 -0.65 2.70 -9.89
CA ILE A 217 0.72 2.56 -9.40
C ILE A 217 1.44 3.88 -9.67
N ARG A 218 1.62 4.71 -8.65
CA ARG A 218 2.10 6.07 -8.82
C ARG A 218 3.22 6.44 -7.85
N ASN A 219 4.24 7.14 -8.33
CA ASN A 219 5.24 7.77 -7.46
C ASN A 219 6.01 6.79 -6.55
N ASN A 220 6.14 5.54 -6.94
CA ASN A 220 6.90 4.56 -6.16
C ASN A 220 8.37 4.57 -6.59
N TYR A 221 9.27 4.44 -5.62
CA TYR A 221 10.66 4.10 -5.87
C TYR A 221 10.86 2.60 -5.67
N ILE A 222 11.26 1.90 -6.72
CA ILE A 222 11.30 0.44 -6.76
C ILE A 222 12.72 -0.02 -7.09
N GLN A 223 13.29 -0.83 -6.20
CA GLN A 223 14.53 -1.55 -6.42
C GLN A 223 14.22 -3.03 -6.59
N HIS A 224 14.59 -3.64 -7.71
CA HIS A 224 14.23 -5.03 -7.99
C HIS A 224 15.40 -5.90 -8.42
N GLY A 225 15.24 -7.20 -8.20
CA GLY A 225 16.16 -8.24 -8.69
C GLY A 225 15.63 -9.07 -9.87
N TRP A 226 14.31 -9.07 -10.11
CA TRP A 226 13.69 -9.69 -11.29
C TRP A 226 12.87 -8.67 -12.08
N MET A 227 11.68 -8.32 -11.59
CA MET A 227 10.78 -7.36 -12.20
C MET A 227 10.48 -6.20 -11.25
N GLY A 228 10.53 -4.96 -11.72
CA GLY A 228 10.15 -3.80 -10.91
C GLY A 228 8.64 -3.78 -10.69
N ILE A 229 7.90 -3.68 -11.79
CA ILE A 229 6.44 -3.81 -11.83
C ILE A 229 6.11 -4.91 -12.82
N GLN A 230 5.33 -5.90 -12.41
CA GLN A 230 4.71 -6.85 -13.33
C GLN A 230 3.20 -6.69 -13.32
N VAL A 231 2.64 -6.63 -14.52
CA VAL A 231 1.21 -6.67 -14.76
C VAL A 231 0.84 -7.98 -15.43
N TYR A 232 -0.16 -8.64 -14.86
CA TYR A 232 -0.81 -9.82 -15.38
C TYR A 232 -2.33 -9.57 -15.45
N GLY A 233 -2.85 -9.21 -16.63
CA GLY A 233 -4.29 -8.92 -16.79
C GLY A 233 -4.65 -7.43 -16.76
N GLY A 234 -5.79 -7.10 -16.16
CA GLY A 234 -6.35 -5.74 -16.07
C GLY A 234 -7.88 -5.71 -16.20
N ASN A 235 -8.49 -4.63 -15.69
CA ASN A 235 -9.93 -4.43 -15.80
C ASN A 235 -10.41 -4.32 -17.25
N THR A 236 -11.62 -4.83 -17.54
CA THR A 236 -12.21 -4.80 -18.90
C THR A 236 -13.29 -3.73 -19.08
N THR A 237 -13.35 -2.75 -18.17
CA THR A 237 -14.43 -1.74 -18.14
C THR A 237 -14.12 -0.48 -18.95
N GLY A 238 -12.98 -0.45 -19.65
CA GLY A 238 -12.51 0.70 -20.41
C GLY A 238 -12.01 1.88 -19.56
N VAL A 239 -11.92 1.70 -18.23
CA VAL A 239 -11.28 2.65 -17.32
C VAL A 239 -9.79 2.37 -17.29
N GLN A 240 -8.98 3.41 -17.46
CA GLN A 240 -7.53 3.24 -17.56
C GLN A 240 -6.91 2.79 -16.23
N ASN A 241 -6.05 1.77 -16.31
CA ASN A 241 -5.04 1.47 -15.28
C ASN A 241 -3.82 2.35 -15.51
N LEU A 242 -3.17 2.79 -14.42
CA LEU A 242 -2.21 3.89 -14.47
C LEU A 242 -0.91 3.47 -13.81
N ILE A 243 0.20 3.52 -14.56
CA ILE A 243 1.56 3.29 -14.05
C ILE A 243 2.34 4.58 -14.31
N TRP A 244 2.32 5.51 -13.35
CA TRP A 244 2.79 6.88 -13.54
C TRP A 244 3.90 7.27 -12.58
N ASN A 245 4.88 8.05 -13.04
CA ASN A 245 5.84 8.70 -12.15
C ASN A 245 6.58 7.72 -11.22
N ASN A 246 6.83 6.47 -11.62
CA ASN A 246 7.63 5.55 -10.80
C ASN A 246 9.11 5.67 -11.16
N THR A 247 10.01 5.57 -10.18
CA THR A 247 11.45 5.39 -10.42
C THR A 247 11.79 3.93 -10.16
N ILE A 248 12.33 3.24 -11.16
CA ILE A 248 12.55 1.80 -11.12
C ILE A 248 14.01 1.51 -11.45
N THR A 249 14.69 0.79 -10.56
CA THR A 249 16.10 0.43 -10.74
C THR A 249 16.35 -1.06 -10.48
N ALA A 250 16.93 -1.72 -11.49
CA ALA A 250 17.46 -3.06 -11.29
C ALA A 250 18.79 -2.96 -10.53
N TYR A 251 18.78 -3.34 -9.24
CA TYR A 251 19.97 -3.24 -8.38
C TYR A 251 20.78 -4.54 -8.35
N THR A 252 20.14 -5.64 -8.69
CA THR A 252 20.73 -6.98 -8.73
C THR A 252 20.03 -7.79 -9.82
N GLY A 253 20.52 -9.00 -10.10
CA GLY A 253 19.90 -9.90 -11.06
C GLY A 253 20.74 -11.15 -11.32
N GLN A 254 20.06 -12.25 -11.69
CA GLN A 254 20.69 -13.49 -12.16
C GLN A 254 20.29 -13.83 -13.61
N PHE A 255 19.10 -13.39 -14.03
CA PHE A 255 18.54 -13.59 -15.36
C PHE A 255 18.20 -12.24 -15.98
N THR A 256 17.51 -12.24 -17.13
CA THR A 256 16.94 -11.00 -17.65
C THR A 256 16.04 -10.35 -16.60
N THR A 257 16.30 -9.07 -16.33
CA THR A 257 15.48 -8.26 -15.43
C THR A 257 14.62 -7.27 -16.24
N TYR A 258 13.50 -6.86 -15.67
CA TYR A 258 12.48 -6.07 -16.34
C TYR A 258 12.08 -4.89 -15.46
N GLY A 259 12.18 -3.66 -15.93
CA GLY A 259 11.70 -2.51 -15.15
C GLY A 259 10.18 -2.56 -14.98
N ILE A 260 9.47 -2.55 -16.11
CA ILE A 260 8.02 -2.74 -16.19
C ILE A 260 7.76 -3.88 -17.18
N ASP A 261 7.12 -4.94 -16.70
CA ASP A 261 6.73 -6.10 -17.49
C ASP A 261 5.20 -6.13 -17.69
N MET A 262 4.78 -6.10 -18.95
CA MET A 262 3.38 -6.19 -19.33
C MET A 262 3.11 -7.56 -19.93
N ALA A 263 2.33 -8.39 -19.22
CA ALA A 263 1.99 -9.74 -19.67
C ALA A 263 0.49 -10.01 -19.57
N ASN A 264 -0.04 -10.82 -20.48
CA ASN A 264 -1.40 -11.37 -20.40
C ASN A 264 -2.50 -10.33 -20.14
N THR A 265 -2.35 -9.09 -20.62
CA THR A 265 -3.34 -8.04 -20.41
C THR A 265 -4.70 -8.41 -21.02
N SER A 266 -5.78 -8.17 -20.28
CA SER A 266 -7.14 -8.56 -20.67
C SER A 266 -7.62 -7.78 -21.90
N ALA A 267 -8.40 -8.43 -22.77
CA ALA A 267 -9.07 -7.75 -23.88
C ALA A 267 -9.98 -6.62 -23.35
N GLY A 268 -9.86 -5.42 -23.91
CA GLY A 268 -10.61 -4.23 -23.46
C GLY A 268 -10.01 -3.52 -22.24
N SER A 269 -8.92 -4.03 -21.66
CA SER A 269 -8.14 -3.27 -20.68
C SER A 269 -7.37 -2.14 -21.36
N VAL A 270 -7.20 -1.04 -20.64
CA VAL A 270 -6.39 0.11 -21.07
C VAL A 270 -5.34 0.37 -20.00
N TRP A 271 -4.08 0.43 -20.41
CA TRP A 271 -2.93 0.71 -19.57
C TRP A 271 -2.24 1.99 -20.05
N GLU A 272 -2.08 2.95 -19.15
CA GLU A 272 -1.38 4.20 -19.38
C GLU A 272 -0.06 4.20 -18.60
N ILE A 273 1.05 4.03 -19.31
CA ILE A 273 2.39 3.94 -18.75
C ILE A 273 3.15 5.21 -19.15
N MET A 274 3.31 6.14 -18.20
CA MET A 274 3.93 7.43 -18.51
C MET A 274 4.73 8.03 -17.36
N ASN A 275 5.66 8.93 -17.70
CA ASN A 275 6.51 9.64 -16.74
C ASN A 275 7.33 8.73 -15.82
N ASN A 276 7.54 7.47 -16.17
CA ASN A 276 8.36 6.57 -15.37
C ASN A 276 9.83 6.74 -15.74
N VAL A 277 10.70 6.56 -14.75
CA VAL A 277 12.13 6.40 -14.93
C VAL A 277 12.51 4.95 -14.75
N VAL A 278 13.23 4.39 -15.71
CA VAL A 278 13.76 3.02 -15.62
C VAL A 278 15.28 3.04 -15.86
N THR A 279 16.02 2.51 -14.90
CA THR A 279 17.48 2.41 -14.96
C THR A 279 17.96 1.11 -14.33
N ARG A 280 19.28 0.96 -14.23
CA ARG A 280 19.91 -0.17 -13.53
C ARG A 280 21.27 0.23 -12.98
N THR A 281 21.68 -0.45 -11.92
CA THR A 281 23.07 -0.51 -11.47
C THR A 281 23.68 -1.91 -11.70
N TRP A 282 22.84 -2.94 -11.84
CA TRP A 282 23.27 -4.29 -12.19
C TRP A 282 23.68 -4.39 -13.67
N SER A 283 24.75 -5.14 -13.97
CA SER A 283 25.42 -5.17 -15.27
C SER A 283 24.90 -6.19 -16.29
N GLY A 284 24.03 -7.12 -15.92
CA GLY A 284 23.47 -8.12 -16.84
C GLY A 284 22.37 -7.61 -17.77
N THR A 285 21.71 -8.51 -18.50
CA THR A 285 20.67 -8.14 -19.48
C THR A 285 19.44 -7.59 -18.79
N ASN A 286 19.06 -6.36 -19.12
CA ASN A 286 17.89 -5.69 -18.54
C ASN A 286 17.02 -5.09 -19.64
N ARG A 287 15.71 -5.18 -19.46
CA ARG A 287 14.69 -4.55 -20.30
C ARG A 287 14.00 -3.46 -19.51
N GLY A 288 13.71 -2.33 -20.16
CA GLY A 288 13.04 -1.20 -19.53
C GLY A 288 11.55 -1.47 -19.40
N ILE A 289 10.80 -1.20 -20.47
CA ILE A 289 9.37 -1.50 -20.57
C ILE A 289 9.19 -2.65 -21.57
N ASN A 290 8.83 -3.81 -21.07
CA ASN A 290 8.77 -5.08 -21.80
C ASN A 290 7.35 -5.42 -22.22
N ASN A 291 7.21 -5.86 -23.48
CA ASN A 291 5.95 -6.34 -24.03
C ASN A 291 6.01 -7.87 -24.10
N ASP A 292 5.62 -8.53 -23.01
CA ASP A 292 5.59 -9.99 -22.96
C ASP A 292 4.37 -10.56 -23.72
N SER A 293 4.27 -11.87 -23.77
CA SER A 293 3.24 -12.61 -24.48
C SER A 293 1.84 -12.46 -23.85
N GLY A 294 0.82 -12.73 -24.67
CA GLY A 294 -0.58 -12.82 -24.23
C GLY A 294 -1.31 -11.48 -24.08
N ASN A 295 -0.68 -10.35 -24.42
CA ASN A 295 -1.30 -9.04 -24.34
C ASN A 295 -2.44 -8.85 -25.35
N GLN A 296 -3.65 -8.55 -24.86
CA GLN A 296 -4.85 -8.29 -25.65
C GLN A 296 -5.47 -6.91 -25.36
N GLY A 297 -4.98 -6.19 -24.34
CA GLY A 297 -5.39 -4.84 -24.01
C GLY A 297 -4.71 -3.77 -24.86
N GLN A 298 -5.18 -2.53 -24.73
CA GLN A 298 -4.47 -1.35 -25.24
C GLN A 298 -3.41 -0.92 -24.22
N ILE A 299 -2.15 -0.87 -24.63
CA ILE A 299 -1.03 -0.48 -23.77
C ILE A 299 -0.34 0.74 -24.38
N ASN A 300 -0.64 1.90 -23.81
CA ASN A 300 -0.08 3.18 -24.21
C ASN A 300 1.19 3.46 -23.38
N VAL A 301 2.31 3.71 -24.07
CA VAL A 301 3.62 3.94 -23.43
C VAL A 301 4.22 5.23 -23.96
N TYR A 302 4.28 6.29 -23.15
CA TYR A 302 4.73 7.62 -23.61
C TYR A 302 5.26 8.49 -22.47
N TYR A 303 6.16 9.43 -22.77
CA TYR A 303 6.88 10.26 -21.78
C TYR A 303 7.65 9.47 -20.71
N ASN A 304 8.07 8.25 -20.99
CA ASN A 304 8.96 7.49 -20.10
C ASN A 304 10.43 7.77 -20.44
N HIS A 305 11.27 7.71 -19.42
CA HIS A 305 12.70 7.95 -19.50
C HIS A 305 13.43 6.66 -19.11
N VAL A 306 14.13 6.07 -20.08
CA VAL A 306 14.85 4.82 -19.90
C VAL A 306 16.34 5.07 -20.14
N SER A 307 17.14 4.62 -19.17
CA SER A 307 18.58 4.84 -19.17
C SER A 307 19.26 4.16 -20.36
N ASN A 308 20.32 4.79 -20.87
CA ASN A 308 21.16 4.28 -21.95
C ASN A 308 21.87 2.96 -21.64
N ASN A 309 21.95 2.61 -20.35
CA ASN A 309 22.53 1.36 -19.93
C ASN A 309 21.54 0.20 -20.05
N VAL A 310 20.23 0.43 -20.22
CA VAL A 310 19.23 -0.64 -20.38
C VAL A 310 19.36 -1.32 -21.75
N SER A 311 19.38 -2.65 -21.80
CA SER A 311 19.67 -3.41 -23.03
C SER A 311 18.57 -3.32 -24.08
N THR A 312 17.32 -3.30 -23.64
CA THR A 312 16.15 -3.08 -24.50
C THR A 312 15.25 -2.06 -23.81
N PRO A 313 15.34 -0.77 -24.17
CA PRO A 313 14.68 0.28 -23.41
C PRO A 313 13.15 0.15 -23.39
N ILE A 314 12.55 0.00 -24.57
CA ILE A 314 11.10 -0.18 -24.74
C ILE A 314 10.89 -1.17 -25.89
N ASP A 315 10.13 -2.23 -25.65
CA ASP A 315 9.79 -3.21 -26.67
C ASP A 315 8.83 -2.67 -27.74
N ALA A 316 8.81 -3.34 -28.89
CA ALA A 316 7.85 -3.04 -29.94
C ALA A 316 6.42 -3.51 -29.58
N GLY A 317 5.42 -3.01 -30.30
CA GLY A 317 4.02 -3.44 -30.18
C GLY A 317 3.16 -2.59 -29.24
N PHE A 318 3.75 -1.64 -28.52
CA PHE A 318 3.01 -0.63 -27.76
C PHE A 318 2.47 0.50 -28.65
N THR A 319 1.47 1.22 -28.14
CA THR A 319 0.92 2.44 -28.76
C THR A 319 1.53 3.71 -28.13
N PHE A 320 1.54 4.80 -28.90
CA PHE A 320 2.03 6.14 -28.49
C PHE A 320 3.51 6.25 -28.10
N THR A 321 4.38 5.34 -28.55
CA THR A 321 5.78 5.27 -28.13
C THR A 321 6.71 6.42 -28.55
N ALA A 322 6.24 7.35 -29.40
CA ALA A 322 7.08 8.38 -30.01
C ALA A 322 7.66 9.41 -29.02
N ASN A 323 7.01 9.64 -27.88
CA ASN A 323 7.42 10.65 -26.89
C ASN A 323 8.25 10.08 -25.74
N ASN A 324 8.82 8.88 -25.87
CA ASN A 324 9.71 8.33 -24.85
C ASN A 324 11.18 8.70 -25.12
N THR A 325 11.95 8.87 -24.05
CA THR A 325 13.40 9.04 -24.10
C THR A 325 14.06 7.72 -23.73
N THR A 326 14.75 7.06 -24.67
CA THR A 326 15.25 5.69 -24.49
C THR A 326 16.77 5.56 -24.39
N ASN A 327 17.48 6.68 -24.25
CA ASN A 327 18.94 6.71 -24.27
C ASN A 327 19.49 7.84 -23.39
N GLU A 328 18.96 7.97 -22.17
CA GLU A 328 19.37 9.00 -21.23
C GLU A 328 20.47 8.50 -20.28
N ALA A 329 21.44 9.35 -19.91
CA ALA A 329 22.35 9.03 -18.82
C ALA A 329 21.64 9.31 -17.49
N ILE A 330 21.13 8.27 -16.82
CA ILE A 330 20.39 8.38 -15.56
C ILE A 330 21.22 7.77 -14.43
N THR A 331 21.53 8.59 -13.42
CA THR A 331 22.16 8.17 -12.17
C THR A 331 21.28 8.59 -10.99
N LEU A 332 21.05 7.66 -10.07
CA LEU A 332 20.23 7.86 -8.88
C LEU A 332 21.10 8.01 -7.62
N ASN A 333 20.59 8.74 -6.64
CA ASN A 333 21.01 8.63 -5.24
C ASN A 333 20.37 7.39 -4.60
N THR A 334 20.82 7.01 -3.40
CA THR A 334 20.30 5.84 -2.67
C THR A 334 18.79 5.93 -2.40
N ASP A 335 18.28 7.14 -2.18
CA ASP A 335 16.86 7.39 -1.90
C ASP A 335 15.95 7.40 -3.14
N GLY A 336 16.53 7.27 -4.34
CA GLY A 336 15.81 7.29 -5.61
C GLY A 336 15.69 8.66 -6.27
N THR A 337 16.21 9.73 -5.65
CA THR A 337 16.34 11.04 -6.31
C THR A 337 17.41 11.00 -7.41
N PHE A 338 17.38 11.96 -8.34
CA PHE A 338 18.39 12.05 -9.39
C PHE A 338 19.69 12.67 -8.86
N SER A 339 20.81 11.99 -9.06
CA SER A 339 22.14 12.61 -8.96
C SER A 339 22.57 13.20 -10.31
N SER A 340 22.11 12.62 -11.41
CA SER A 340 22.27 13.15 -12.77
C SER A 340 21.20 12.54 -13.68
N ALA A 341 20.29 13.37 -14.20
CA ALA A 341 19.25 12.98 -15.15
C ALA A 341 18.70 14.23 -15.88
N PRO A 342 19.47 14.82 -16.81
CA PRO A 342 19.21 16.16 -17.33
C PRO A 342 17.93 16.30 -18.15
N SER A 343 17.37 15.19 -18.67
CA SER A 343 16.08 15.21 -19.36
C SER A 343 14.95 14.65 -18.51
N CYS A 344 15.19 14.19 -17.29
CA CYS A 344 14.13 13.76 -16.39
C CYS A 344 13.48 14.94 -15.62
N ILE A 345 14.20 16.05 -15.47
CA ILE A 345 13.67 17.28 -14.91
C ILE A 345 12.94 18.03 -16.02
N ASP A 346 11.69 18.41 -15.79
CA ASP A 346 10.78 19.02 -16.77
C ASP A 346 10.60 18.21 -18.09
N GLY A 347 10.86 16.90 -18.08
CA GLY A 347 10.91 16.07 -19.30
C GLY A 347 9.63 15.28 -19.63
N GLY A 348 8.72 15.23 -18.67
CA GLY A 348 7.52 14.40 -18.70
C GLY A 348 6.32 15.05 -19.38
N ASN A 349 5.16 14.46 -19.15
CA ASN A 349 3.92 14.92 -19.72
C ASN A 349 3.54 16.32 -19.18
N PRO A 350 3.37 17.34 -20.05
CA PRO A 350 3.10 18.72 -19.62
C PRO A 350 1.65 18.95 -19.16
N ALA A 351 0.83 17.91 -19.06
CA ALA A 351 -0.55 18.04 -18.62
C ALA A 351 -0.63 18.51 -17.15
N PRO A 352 -1.61 19.35 -16.78
CA PRO A 352 -1.70 19.92 -15.42
C PRO A 352 -1.81 18.90 -14.26
N VAL A 353 -2.17 17.65 -14.56
CA VAL A 353 -2.19 16.56 -13.56
C VAL A 353 -0.79 16.14 -13.09
N PHE A 354 0.26 16.57 -13.80
CA PHE A 354 1.66 16.25 -13.51
C PHE A 354 2.47 17.46 -13.03
N PHE A 355 1.81 18.57 -12.67
CA PHE A 355 2.50 19.64 -11.94
C PHE A 355 2.91 19.12 -10.55
N ASP A 356 4.15 19.41 -10.19
CA ASP A 356 4.73 19.10 -8.88
C ASP A 356 4.48 20.24 -7.88
N LEU A 357 5.16 20.16 -6.74
CA LEU A 357 5.01 21.09 -5.62
C LEU A 357 5.78 22.39 -5.80
N ASP A 358 6.87 22.39 -6.57
CA ASP A 358 7.65 23.61 -6.85
C ASP A 358 7.19 24.32 -8.14
N LEU A 359 6.14 23.77 -8.78
CA LEU A 359 5.48 24.28 -9.98
C LEU A 359 6.34 24.15 -11.24
N SER A 360 7.36 23.29 -11.20
CA SER A 360 8.01 22.81 -12.41
C SER A 360 7.05 21.87 -13.18
N ILE A 361 7.29 21.74 -14.47
CA ILE A 361 6.34 21.09 -15.38
C ILE A 361 6.94 19.77 -15.84
N GLY A 362 6.39 18.67 -15.34
CA GLY A 362 6.65 17.36 -15.93
C GLY A 362 7.87 16.67 -15.38
N ASP A 363 8.23 16.87 -14.10
CA ASP A 363 9.20 15.99 -13.48
C ASP A 363 8.75 14.52 -13.54
N VAL A 364 9.67 13.66 -14.01
CA VAL A 364 9.42 12.21 -14.13
C VAL A 364 9.99 11.45 -12.93
N GLY A 365 9.53 10.22 -12.74
CA GLY A 365 9.95 9.38 -11.62
C GLY A 365 9.27 9.75 -10.29
N ALA A 366 9.68 9.04 -9.24
CA ALA A 366 9.02 9.00 -7.93
C ALA A 366 8.87 10.36 -7.25
N TYR A 367 9.76 11.30 -7.58
CA TYR A 367 9.82 12.64 -7.00
C TYR A 367 9.10 13.71 -7.83
N GLY A 368 8.53 13.36 -8.99
CA GLY A 368 7.79 14.28 -9.83
C GLY A 368 6.27 14.27 -9.61
N GLY A 369 5.58 15.33 -10.03
CA GLY A 369 4.12 15.43 -9.94
C GLY A 369 3.54 15.52 -8.52
N SER A 370 2.21 15.56 -8.41
CA SER A 370 1.54 15.93 -7.14
C SER A 370 1.60 14.86 -6.04
N TYR A 371 1.97 13.63 -6.37
CA TYR A 371 2.20 12.57 -5.39
C TYR A 371 3.70 12.31 -5.19
N THR A 372 4.55 13.32 -5.32
CA THR A 372 5.99 13.20 -5.04
C THR A 372 6.28 12.50 -3.72
N LEU A 373 7.32 11.67 -3.71
CA LEU A 373 7.73 10.87 -2.56
C LEU A 373 8.01 11.72 -1.31
N ASP A 374 8.42 12.98 -1.48
CA ASP A 374 8.66 13.93 -0.38
C ASP A 374 7.41 14.24 0.46
N ASN A 375 6.20 14.00 -0.08
CA ASN A 375 4.96 14.14 0.69
C ASN A 375 4.80 13.07 1.77
N PHE A 376 5.50 11.94 1.64
CA PHE A 376 5.29 10.77 2.50
C PHE A 376 6.47 10.50 3.44
N PHE A 377 7.67 10.99 3.13
CA PHE A 377 8.90 10.71 3.87
C PHE A 377 9.50 11.97 4.53
N PRO A 378 10.25 11.84 5.65
CA PRO A 378 10.56 10.61 6.39
C PRO A 378 9.35 10.04 7.13
N LEU A 379 9.37 8.74 7.46
CA LEU A 379 8.33 8.06 8.25
C LEU A 379 8.54 8.27 9.76
N HIS A 380 7.51 7.96 10.56
CA HIS A 380 7.59 7.88 12.03
C HIS A 380 8.04 9.17 12.72
N THR A 381 7.64 10.34 12.20
CA THR A 381 8.04 11.64 12.77
C THR A 381 7.29 12.02 14.05
N GLY A 382 6.42 11.14 14.57
CA GLY A 382 5.69 11.35 15.83
C GLY A 382 4.68 12.50 15.78
N ALA A 383 3.95 12.66 14.67
CA ALA A 383 2.91 13.69 14.56
C ALA A 383 1.73 13.18 13.74
N ALA A 384 0.55 13.74 13.97
CA ALA A 384 -0.62 13.55 13.10
C ALA A 384 -0.25 13.81 11.63
N ARG A 385 -0.67 12.91 10.74
CA ARG A 385 -0.31 12.95 9.32
C ARG A 385 -1.53 12.88 8.44
N VAL A 386 -1.67 13.84 7.53
CA VAL A 386 -2.52 13.71 6.34
C VAL A 386 -1.69 13.01 5.28
N TYR A 387 -1.93 11.72 5.07
CA TYR A 387 -1.08 10.91 4.20
C TYR A 387 -1.61 10.84 2.76
N LEU A 388 -2.86 11.22 2.50
CA LEU A 388 -3.39 11.26 1.13
C LEU A 388 -4.48 12.31 0.98
N THR A 389 -4.40 13.08 -0.10
CA THR A 389 -5.46 14.01 -0.50
C THR A 389 -6.02 13.61 -1.87
N GLY A 390 -7.35 13.60 -1.94
CA GLY A 390 -8.10 13.47 -3.19
C GLY A 390 -8.67 14.83 -3.57
N HIS A 391 -8.26 15.34 -4.72
CA HIS A 391 -8.74 16.60 -5.28
C HIS A 391 -8.76 16.56 -6.82
N PRO A 392 -9.63 17.32 -7.48
CA PRO A 392 -9.57 17.49 -8.92
C PRO A 392 -8.32 18.28 -9.31
N PHE A 393 -7.49 17.70 -10.19
CA PHE A 393 -6.28 18.36 -10.73
C PHE A 393 -6.59 19.61 -11.59
N ASN A 394 -7.82 19.74 -12.07
CA ASN A 394 -8.29 20.92 -12.79
C ASN A 394 -9.67 21.32 -12.25
N VAL A 395 -9.79 22.57 -11.79
CA VAL A 395 -11.07 23.15 -11.39
C VAL A 395 -11.54 24.09 -12.49
N ARG A 396 -12.61 23.72 -13.19
CA ARG A 396 -13.24 24.60 -14.19
C ARG A 396 -14.11 25.63 -13.50
N THR A 397 -14.21 26.83 -14.08
CA THR A 397 -15.14 27.86 -13.60
C THR A 397 -16.57 27.31 -13.53
N GLY A 398 -17.22 27.46 -12.37
CA GLY A 398 -18.54 26.91 -12.10
C GLY A 398 -18.57 25.46 -11.58
N ALA A 399 -17.43 24.77 -11.50
CA ALA A 399 -17.33 23.45 -10.87
C ALA A 399 -17.15 23.56 -9.35
N THR A 400 -17.73 22.64 -8.59
CA THR A 400 -17.49 22.52 -7.15
C THR A 400 -16.14 21.86 -6.90
N LEU A 401 -15.22 22.55 -6.22
CA LEU A 401 -14.02 21.96 -5.67
C LEU A 401 -14.40 20.96 -4.56
N ARG A 402 -14.00 19.71 -4.71
CA ARG A 402 -14.14 18.67 -3.67
C ARG A 402 -12.76 18.19 -3.26
N VAL A 403 -12.45 18.32 -1.98
CA VAL A 403 -11.19 17.85 -1.39
C VAL A 403 -11.53 16.83 -0.31
N LYS A 404 -10.85 15.67 -0.32
CA LYS A 404 -10.93 14.66 0.73
C LYS A 404 -9.52 14.40 1.26
N GLY A 405 -9.31 14.60 2.55
CA GLY A 405 -8.08 14.19 3.23
C GLY A 405 -8.26 12.83 3.90
N MET A 406 -7.17 12.06 3.97
CA MET A 406 -7.06 10.87 4.79
C MET A 406 -5.91 11.06 5.77
N SER A 407 -6.14 10.72 7.03
CA SER A 407 -5.19 10.98 8.09
C SER A 407 -5.24 9.94 9.20
N TYR A 408 -4.20 9.97 10.03
CA TYR A 408 -4.12 9.31 11.33
C TYR A 408 -3.46 10.23 12.35
N ASP A 409 -3.63 9.90 13.62
CA ASP A 409 -3.02 10.57 14.76
C ASP A 409 -2.46 9.50 15.70
N ARG A 410 -1.39 9.83 16.42
CA ARG A 410 -0.49 8.88 17.08
C ARG A 410 -0.69 8.81 18.60
#